data_AF-A0A915PXK0-F1
#
_entry.id   AF-A0A915PXK0-F1
#
_cell.length_a   1.000
_cell.length_b   1.000
_cell.length_c   1.000
_cell.angle_alpha   90.00
_cell.angle_beta   90.00
_cell.angle_gamma   90.00
#
_symmetry.space_group_name_H-M   'P 1'
#
loop_
_entity.id
_entity.type
_entity.pdbx_description
1 polymer ?
#
loop_
_entity_poly.entity_id
_entity_poly.type
_entity_poly.pdbx_seq_one_letter_code
_entity_poly.pdbx_strand_id
1 'polypeptide(L)'
;MNYRDVSQEMVEYMPVIIFFAIFIAVPLQFFLSPSSSSDVRYHLHKLKNSLSRFSRLFPRKEEKVDEIIDVSEDEKETKYFGGSLEPRDPRPPYIKYRVGDVVRHKIHGYRGVIIGWDEKANAPQSWLDKTHKGRKDWSEMPNYSVIIDTRDRLIPQLAYVVEENIELGEGRIFHPLVKNYFESFDGKHYISRPWHKRVYPND
;
A
#
# COMPACT_ATOMS: atom_id res chain seq x y z
N MET A 1 31.58 -3.42 -51.09
CA MET A 1 30.19 -3.77 -50.74
C MET A 1 29.28 -2.75 -51.41
N ASN A 2 28.38 -3.19 -52.30
CA ASN A 2 27.58 -2.31 -53.13
C ASN A 2 26.40 -1.75 -52.33
N TYR A 3 26.16 -0.44 -52.34
CA TYR A 3 25.13 0.20 -51.51
C TYR A 3 23.71 -0.33 -51.81
N ARG A 4 23.50 -0.82 -53.04
CA ARG A 4 22.24 -1.44 -53.49
C ARG A 4 21.98 -2.82 -52.87
N ASP A 5 23.02 -3.63 -52.64
CA ASP A 5 22.90 -4.93 -51.98
C ASP A 5 22.45 -4.77 -50.53
N VAL A 6 23.07 -3.82 -49.81
CA VAL A 6 22.74 -3.55 -48.40
C VAL A 6 21.29 -3.10 -48.26
N SER A 7 20.82 -2.24 -49.17
CA SER A 7 19.42 -1.78 -49.14
C SER A 7 18.42 -2.89 -49.44
N GLN A 8 18.79 -3.86 -50.28
CA GLN A 8 17.91 -4.95 -50.69
C GLN A 8 17.84 -6.04 -49.61
N GLU A 9 18.97 -6.38 -48.98
CA GLU A 9 19.01 -7.25 -47.79
C GLU A 9 18.19 -6.63 -46.65
N MET A 10 18.33 -5.33 -46.37
CA MET A 10 17.59 -4.67 -45.30
C MET A 10 16.07 -4.75 -45.47
N VAL A 11 15.56 -4.66 -46.71
CA VAL A 11 14.12 -4.75 -47.01
C VAL A 11 13.61 -6.19 -46.82
N GLU A 12 14.43 -7.20 -47.11
CA GLU A 12 14.09 -8.61 -46.94
C GLU A 12 13.98 -9.02 -45.46
N TYR A 13 14.84 -8.46 -44.60
CA TYR A 13 14.82 -8.73 -43.15
C TYR A 13 13.86 -7.83 -42.35
N MET A 14 13.38 -6.71 -42.89
CA MET A 14 12.41 -5.83 -42.22
C MET A 14 11.20 -6.56 -41.62
N PRO A 15 10.48 -7.46 -42.33
CA PRO A 15 9.33 -8.15 -41.76
C PRO A 15 9.71 -9.10 -40.61
N VAL A 16 10.88 -9.74 -40.70
CA VAL A 16 11.40 -10.65 -39.66
C VAL A 16 11.79 -9.84 -38.41
N ILE A 17 12.47 -8.71 -38.58
CA ILE A 17 12.85 -7.81 -37.49
C ILE A 17 11.60 -7.25 -36.80
N ILE A 18 10.58 -6.84 -37.56
CA ILE A 18 9.30 -6.37 -37.00
C ILE A 18 8.61 -7.48 -36.21
N PHE A 19 8.60 -8.72 -36.71
CA PHE A 19 8.03 -9.85 -36.00
C PHE A 19 8.72 -10.08 -34.64
N PHE A 20 10.05 -10.10 -34.60
CA PHE A 20 10.79 -10.24 -33.33
C PHE A 20 10.63 -9.03 -32.41
N ALA A 21 10.56 -7.81 -32.96
CA ALA A 21 10.29 -6.61 -32.18
C ALA A 21 8.91 -6.69 -31.51
N ILE A 22 7.87 -7.15 -32.21
CA ILE A 22 6.54 -7.37 -31.65
C ILE A 22 6.55 -8.52 -30.64
N PHE A 23 7.22 -9.62 -30.95
CA PHE A 23 7.30 -10.81 -30.09
C PHE A 23 8.00 -10.52 -28.76
N ILE A 24 8.92 -9.55 -28.72
CA ILE A 24 9.54 -9.04 -27.49
C ILE A 24 8.67 -7.95 -26.85
N ALA A 25 8.20 -6.98 -27.65
CA ALA A 25 7.48 -5.82 -27.13
C ALA A 25 6.14 -6.18 -26.48
N VAL A 26 5.39 -7.15 -27.00
CA VAL A 26 4.06 -7.50 -26.49
C VAL A 26 4.13 -8.19 -25.10
N PRO A 27 4.97 -9.22 -24.88
CA PRO A 27 5.20 -9.74 -23.53
C PRO A 27 5.85 -8.72 -22.61
N LEU A 28 6.79 -7.91 -23.13
CA LEU A 28 7.43 -6.85 -22.35
C LEU A 28 6.41 -5.79 -21.91
N GLN A 29 5.42 -5.45 -22.75
CA GLN A 29 4.31 -4.56 -22.40
C GLN A 29 3.43 -5.17 -21.30
N PHE A 30 3.25 -6.48 -21.27
CA PHE A 30 2.53 -7.16 -20.18
C PHE A 30 3.31 -7.06 -18.85
N PHE A 31 4.64 -7.21 -18.89
CA PHE A 31 5.52 -7.04 -17.73
C PHE A 31 5.65 -5.57 -17.27
N LEU A 32 5.58 -4.62 -18.21
CA LEU A 32 5.63 -3.19 -17.93
C LEU A 32 4.23 -2.57 -17.67
N SER A 33 3.15 -3.34 -17.86
CA SER A 33 1.78 -2.86 -17.64
C SER A 33 1.54 -2.59 -16.15
N PRO A 34 1.01 -1.41 -15.77
CA PRO A 34 0.81 -1.03 -14.37
C PRO A 34 -0.11 -1.95 -13.58
N SER A 35 -1.00 -2.72 -14.23
CA SER A 35 -2.07 -3.45 -13.56
C SER A 35 -1.62 -4.73 -12.84
N SER A 36 -0.48 -5.33 -13.21
CA SER A 36 0.08 -6.54 -12.56
C SER A 36 1.27 -6.22 -11.64
N SER A 37 1.65 -4.94 -11.53
CA SER A 37 2.93 -4.52 -10.97
C SER A 37 2.93 -4.38 -9.45
N SER A 38 1.78 -4.18 -8.81
CA SER A 38 1.71 -3.93 -7.36
C SER A 38 2.23 -5.12 -6.52
N ASP A 39 1.84 -6.34 -6.87
CA ASP A 39 2.21 -7.55 -6.14
C ASP A 39 3.71 -7.86 -6.35
N VAL A 40 4.20 -7.73 -7.58
CA VAL A 40 5.62 -7.91 -7.90
C VAL A 40 6.47 -6.84 -7.20
N ARG A 41 6.06 -5.56 -7.24
CA ARG A 41 6.76 -4.47 -6.53
C ARG A 41 6.75 -4.67 -5.02
N TYR A 42 5.63 -5.13 -4.45
CA TYR A 42 5.53 -5.49 -3.04
C TYR A 42 6.55 -6.58 -2.66
N HIS A 43 6.57 -7.68 -3.41
CA HIS A 43 7.50 -8.78 -3.15
C HIS A 43 8.95 -8.40 -3.43
N LEU A 44 9.22 -7.61 -4.47
CA LEU A 44 10.55 -7.09 -4.76
C LEU A 44 11.03 -6.13 -3.68
N HIS A 45 10.15 -5.29 -3.13
CA HIS A 45 10.45 -4.43 -2.00
C HIS A 45 10.71 -5.24 -0.73
N LYS A 46 9.85 -6.21 -0.41
CA LYS A 46 10.06 -7.15 0.72
C LYS A 46 11.40 -7.88 0.59
N LEU A 47 11.74 -8.32 -0.62
CA LEU A 47 13.01 -8.96 -0.94
C LEU A 47 14.19 -7.98 -0.83
N LYS A 48 14.06 -6.77 -1.35
CA LYS A 48 15.07 -5.70 -1.25
C LYS A 48 15.32 -5.32 0.21
N ASN A 49 14.29 -5.22 1.06
CA ASN A 49 14.45 -4.97 2.51
C ASN A 49 15.06 -6.18 3.23
N SER A 50 14.75 -7.40 2.81
CA SER A 50 15.43 -8.60 3.31
C SER A 50 16.91 -8.64 2.92
N LEU A 51 17.26 -8.17 1.70
CA LEU A 51 18.62 -8.12 1.17
C LEU A 51 19.40 -6.87 1.60
N SER A 52 18.74 -5.77 1.95
CA SER A 52 19.40 -4.57 2.47
C SER A 52 20.04 -4.81 3.85
N ARG A 53 19.56 -5.83 4.58
CA ARG A 53 20.25 -6.39 5.76
C ARG A 53 21.62 -6.99 5.40
N PHE A 54 21.71 -7.63 4.24
CA PHE A 54 22.97 -8.19 3.71
C PHE A 54 23.89 -7.10 3.14
N SER A 55 23.31 -6.00 2.62
CA SER A 55 24.07 -4.89 2.02
C SER A 55 24.55 -3.83 3.02
N ARG A 56 24.47 -4.05 4.34
CA ARG A 56 25.06 -3.15 5.37
C ARG A 56 26.59 -2.96 5.23
N LEU A 57 27.23 -3.60 4.26
CA LEU A 57 28.62 -3.41 3.85
C LEU A 57 28.87 -2.20 2.92
N PHE A 58 27.84 -1.57 2.34
CA PHE A 58 28.02 -0.43 1.43
C PHE A 58 27.09 0.75 1.78
N PRO A 59 27.60 1.97 2.04
CA PRO A 59 26.77 3.11 2.37
C PRO A 59 26.18 3.71 1.10
N ARG A 60 24.85 3.90 1.03
CA ARG A 60 24.19 4.69 -0.02
C ARG A 60 23.23 5.71 0.62
N LYS A 61 23.39 6.95 0.19
CA LYS A 61 22.67 8.18 0.58
C LYS A 61 21.15 7.97 0.58
N GLU A 62 20.49 8.25 1.70
CA GLU A 62 19.05 8.13 1.93
C GLU A 62 18.26 9.25 1.21
N GLU A 63 17.26 8.87 0.43
CA GLU A 63 16.14 9.75 0.07
C GLU A 63 15.09 9.66 1.18
N LYS A 64 14.62 10.81 1.64
CA LYS A 64 13.65 10.95 2.74
C LYS A 64 12.29 10.39 2.32
N VAL A 65 11.96 9.20 2.80
CA VAL A 65 10.61 8.62 2.67
C VAL A 65 9.88 8.80 3.99
N ASP A 66 8.97 9.77 4.03
CA ASP A 66 8.03 9.91 5.13
C ASP A 66 6.97 8.78 5.02
N GLU A 67 6.75 8.06 6.14
CA GLU A 67 5.71 7.04 6.38
C GLU A 67 5.86 5.66 5.70
N ILE A 68 6.98 4.95 5.88
CA ILE A 68 7.04 3.50 5.61
C ILE A 68 6.86 2.71 6.91
N ILE A 69 5.84 1.85 6.98
CA ILE A 69 5.77 0.75 7.95
C ILE A 69 6.68 -0.38 7.43
N ASP A 70 7.85 -0.56 8.05
CA ASP A 70 8.73 -1.71 7.78
C ASP A 70 8.13 -2.94 8.45
N VAL A 71 7.46 -3.79 7.66
CA VAL A 71 6.80 -5.00 8.18
C VAL A 71 7.87 -6.07 8.42
N SER A 72 8.59 -5.98 9.55
CA SER A 72 9.45 -7.06 10.01
C SER A 72 9.28 -7.35 11.51
N GLU A 73 8.55 -8.44 11.77
CA GLU A 73 8.66 -9.38 12.88
C GLU A 73 9.05 -8.82 14.26
N ASP A 74 8.04 -8.36 15.01
CA ASP A 74 7.97 -8.54 16.46
C ASP A 74 6.49 -8.56 16.87
N GLU A 75 6.09 -9.51 17.73
CA GLU A 75 4.72 -9.58 18.29
C GLU A 75 4.29 -8.27 18.97
N LYS A 76 5.25 -7.44 19.39
CA LYS A 76 5.02 -6.10 19.96
C LYS A 76 4.53 -5.07 18.94
N GLU A 77 4.86 -5.20 17.65
CA GLU A 77 4.38 -4.27 16.62
C GLU A 77 2.93 -4.53 16.22
N THR A 78 2.48 -5.79 16.29
CA THR A 78 1.09 -6.15 15.99
C THR A 78 0.07 -5.53 16.96
N LYS A 79 0.51 -5.18 18.18
CA LYS A 79 -0.36 -4.49 19.15
C LYS A 79 -0.64 -3.04 18.77
N TYR A 80 0.29 -2.41 18.06
CA TYR A 80 0.17 -1.00 17.68
C TYR A 80 -0.60 -0.84 16.37
N PHE A 81 -0.92 0.40 16.06
CA PHE A 81 -1.44 0.79 14.76
C PHE A 81 -2.68 -0.05 14.36
N GLY A 82 -3.71 -0.13 15.21
CA GLY A 82 -4.97 -0.81 14.93
C GLY A 82 -4.86 -2.32 14.64
N GLY A 83 -3.71 -2.94 14.92
CA GLY A 83 -3.42 -4.34 14.61
C GLY A 83 -3.79 -5.35 15.70
N SER A 84 -4.22 -4.89 16.88
CA SER A 84 -4.58 -5.78 17.99
C SER A 84 -5.76 -6.68 17.60
N LEU A 85 -5.65 -7.96 17.98
CA LEU A 85 -6.66 -8.99 17.72
C LEU A 85 -7.77 -9.03 18.77
N GLU A 86 -7.71 -8.16 19.77
CA GLU A 86 -8.76 -8.06 20.79
C GLU A 86 -10.07 -7.54 20.16
N PRO A 87 -11.24 -8.10 20.50
CA PRO A 87 -12.50 -7.57 19.97
C PRO A 87 -12.77 -6.12 20.43
N ARG A 88 -13.20 -5.27 19.49
CA ARG A 88 -13.66 -3.89 19.71
C ARG A 88 -15.18 -3.89 19.88
N ASP A 89 -15.62 -4.20 21.10
CA ASP A 89 -17.04 -4.30 21.44
C ASP A 89 -17.33 -3.73 22.84
N PRO A 90 -18.20 -2.70 22.97
CA PRO A 90 -18.95 -2.02 21.91
C PRO A 90 -18.08 -1.06 21.09
N ARG A 91 -18.50 -0.74 19.86
CA ARG A 91 -17.90 0.37 19.09
C ARG A 91 -18.32 1.70 19.75
N PRO A 92 -17.38 2.54 20.21
CA PRO A 92 -17.73 3.81 20.80
C PRO A 92 -18.45 4.72 19.80
N PRO A 93 -19.45 5.51 20.24
CA PRO A 93 -20.28 6.32 19.33
C PRO A 93 -19.51 7.46 18.65
N TYR A 94 -18.37 7.87 19.22
CA TYR A 94 -17.53 8.94 18.71
C TYR A 94 -16.54 8.46 17.64
N ILE A 95 -16.36 7.15 17.44
CA ILE A 95 -15.58 6.60 16.32
C ILE A 95 -16.37 6.85 15.04
N LYS A 96 -15.84 7.73 14.17
CA LYS A 96 -16.57 8.23 13.01
C LYS A 96 -16.57 7.28 11.82
N TYR A 97 -15.42 6.65 11.54
CA TYR A 97 -15.23 5.79 10.37
C TYR A 97 -15.17 4.32 10.79
N ARG A 98 -15.47 3.42 9.87
CA ARG A 98 -15.52 1.98 10.12
C ARG A 98 -14.44 1.24 9.36
N VAL A 99 -14.08 0.08 9.89
CA VAL A 99 -13.34 -0.92 9.11
C VAL A 99 -14.10 -1.23 7.83
N GLY A 100 -13.39 -1.17 6.70
CA GLY A 100 -13.96 -1.38 5.37
C GLY A 100 -14.37 -0.09 4.64
N ASP A 101 -14.40 1.05 5.32
CA ASP A 101 -14.66 2.34 4.66
C ASP A 101 -13.51 2.72 3.73
N VAL A 102 -13.87 3.18 2.54
CA VAL A 102 -12.94 3.83 1.61
C VAL A 102 -12.77 5.27 2.04
N VAL A 103 -11.52 5.70 2.14
CA VAL A 103 -11.15 7.02 2.66
C VAL A 103 -10.13 7.71 1.78
N ARG A 104 -10.03 9.02 1.94
CA ARG A 104 -8.97 9.86 1.38
C ARG A 104 -8.29 10.65 2.49
N HIS A 105 -6.96 10.74 2.41
CA HIS A 105 -6.20 11.57 3.32
C HIS A 105 -6.31 13.04 2.90
N LYS A 106 -6.79 13.93 3.78
CA LYS A 106 -7.06 15.35 3.45
C LYS A 106 -5.81 16.13 3.00
N ILE A 107 -4.68 15.92 3.69
CA ILE A 107 -3.43 16.64 3.40
C ILE A 107 -2.67 16.03 2.21
N HIS A 108 -2.44 14.71 2.22
CA HIS A 108 -1.63 14.01 1.21
C HIS A 108 -2.42 13.52 -0.01
N GLY A 109 -3.75 13.53 0.05
CA GLY A 109 -4.63 13.28 -1.09
C GLY A 109 -4.76 11.83 -1.53
N TYR A 110 -4.03 10.87 -0.93
CA TYR A 110 -4.10 9.46 -1.30
C TYR A 110 -5.39 8.80 -0.81
N ARG A 111 -5.85 7.78 -1.55
CA ARG A 111 -6.98 6.93 -1.17
C ARG A 111 -6.51 5.69 -0.43
N GLY A 112 -7.38 5.15 0.40
CA GLY A 112 -7.15 3.89 1.08
C GLY A 112 -8.40 3.28 1.65
N VAL A 113 -8.25 2.12 2.29
CA VAL A 113 -9.33 1.44 3.02
C VAL A 113 -8.89 1.22 4.46
N ILE A 114 -9.79 1.52 5.39
CA ILE A 114 -9.56 1.32 6.83
C ILE A 114 -9.58 -0.17 7.15
N ILE A 115 -8.50 -0.67 7.75
CA ILE A 115 -8.38 -2.06 8.24
C ILE A 115 -8.45 -2.18 9.75
N GLY A 116 -8.43 -1.07 10.48
CA GLY A 116 -8.53 -1.07 11.92
C GLY A 116 -8.56 0.34 12.48
N TRP A 117 -8.94 0.45 13.75
CA TRP A 117 -8.95 1.70 14.49
C TRP A 117 -8.58 1.45 15.95
N ASP A 118 -7.99 2.47 16.57
CA ASP A 118 -7.79 2.56 18.01
C ASP A 118 -8.48 3.84 18.53
N GLU A 119 -9.14 3.75 19.68
CA GLU A 119 -9.85 4.90 20.30
C GLU A 119 -8.91 6.06 20.62
N LYS A 120 -7.68 5.71 20.98
CA LYS A 120 -6.55 6.60 21.21
C LYS A 120 -5.36 6.05 20.46
N ALA A 121 -4.46 6.92 20.03
CA ALA A 121 -3.29 6.50 19.29
C ALA A 121 -2.48 5.48 20.09
N ASN A 122 -2.44 4.25 19.60
CA ASN A 122 -1.69 3.16 20.18
C ASN A 122 -0.48 2.92 19.28
N ALA A 123 0.46 3.88 19.32
CA ALA A 123 1.75 3.79 18.66
C ALA A 123 2.84 4.24 19.64
N PRO A 124 4.11 3.84 19.43
CA PRO A 124 5.21 4.31 20.27
C PRO A 124 5.28 5.85 20.29
N GLN A 125 5.50 6.44 21.47
CA GLN A 125 5.54 7.90 21.62
C GLN A 125 6.54 8.56 20.66
N SER A 126 7.70 7.93 20.44
CA SER A 126 8.73 8.39 19.50
C SER A 126 8.26 8.43 18.05
N TRP A 127 7.27 7.60 17.68
CA TRP A 127 6.62 7.63 16.38
C TRP A 127 5.58 8.75 16.32
N LEU A 128 4.74 8.86 17.36
CA LEU A 128 3.71 9.91 17.46
C LEU A 128 4.32 11.30 17.43
N ASP A 129 5.43 11.53 18.13
CA ASP A 129 6.11 12.82 18.15
C ASP A 129 6.56 13.26 16.74
N LYS A 130 6.94 12.31 15.89
CA LYS A 130 7.33 12.56 14.49
C LYS A 130 6.11 12.79 13.61
N THR A 131 5.11 11.91 13.68
CA THR A 131 3.95 11.94 12.78
C THR A 131 2.96 13.06 13.12
N HIS A 132 2.73 13.30 14.42
CA HIS A 132 1.77 14.32 14.89
C HIS A 132 2.38 15.73 14.96
N LYS A 133 3.66 15.89 14.60
CA LYS A 133 4.34 17.20 14.56
C LYS A 133 4.18 18.02 15.86
N GLY A 134 4.18 17.33 17.00
CA GLY A 134 4.02 17.93 18.33
C GLY A 134 2.58 18.20 18.80
N ARG A 135 1.55 17.85 18.02
CA ARG A 135 0.14 17.90 18.48
C ARG A 135 -0.19 16.73 19.40
N LYS A 136 -0.22 17.01 20.70
CA LYS A 136 -0.46 15.99 21.74
C LYS A 136 -1.92 15.53 21.79
N ASP A 137 -2.84 16.40 21.40
CA ASP A 137 -4.27 16.12 21.31
C ASP A 137 -4.57 14.96 20.34
N TRP A 138 -3.83 14.86 19.24
CA TRP A 138 -3.99 13.78 18.26
C TRP A 138 -3.66 12.39 18.80
N SER A 139 -2.91 12.29 19.89
CA SER A 139 -2.65 11.01 20.56
C SER A 139 -3.87 10.52 21.37
N GLU A 140 -4.74 11.43 21.82
CA GLU A 140 -5.96 11.13 22.55
C GLU A 140 -7.18 10.98 21.63
N MET A 141 -7.00 11.17 20.32
CA MET A 141 -8.04 11.03 19.31
C MET A 141 -8.01 9.65 18.64
N PRO A 142 -9.12 9.23 18.01
CA PRO A 142 -9.14 8.01 17.21
C PRO A 142 -8.13 8.05 16.07
N ASN A 143 -7.36 6.98 15.94
CA ASN A 143 -6.40 6.78 14.86
C ASN A 143 -6.73 5.50 14.10
N TYR A 144 -6.54 5.53 12.79
CA TYR A 144 -7.00 4.51 11.86
C TYR A 144 -5.83 3.93 11.07
N SER A 145 -5.85 2.62 10.89
CA SER A 145 -4.90 1.92 10.04
C SER A 145 -5.48 1.78 8.65
N VAL A 146 -4.75 2.29 7.66
CA VAL A 146 -5.23 2.46 6.29
C VAL A 146 -4.30 1.75 5.32
N ILE A 147 -4.85 0.86 4.50
CA ILE A 147 -4.15 0.35 3.32
C ILE A 147 -4.23 1.40 2.21
N ILE A 148 -3.08 1.86 1.71
CA ILE A 148 -3.02 2.88 0.66
C ILE A 148 -3.17 2.27 -0.73
N ASP A 149 -3.90 2.93 -1.63
CA ASP A 149 -4.00 2.52 -3.03
C ASP A 149 -2.65 2.60 -3.75
N THR A 150 -2.26 1.51 -4.39
CA THR A 150 -1.00 1.42 -5.14
C THR A 150 -0.97 2.26 -6.42
N ARG A 151 -2.12 2.78 -6.85
CA ARG A 151 -2.20 3.80 -7.92
C ARG A 151 -1.80 5.18 -7.43
N ASP A 152 -1.96 5.45 -6.13
CA ASP A 152 -1.67 6.75 -5.53
C ASP A 152 -0.24 6.80 -4.95
N ARG A 153 0.36 5.64 -4.67
CA ARG A 153 1.75 5.50 -4.19
C ARG A 153 2.50 4.41 -4.95
N LEU A 154 3.72 4.73 -5.40
CA LEU A 154 4.58 3.80 -6.15
C LEU A 154 4.92 2.51 -5.40
N ILE A 155 5.04 2.61 -4.07
CA ILE A 155 5.35 1.50 -3.16
C ILE A 155 4.09 1.19 -2.34
N PRO A 156 3.65 -0.08 -2.30
CA PRO A 156 2.52 -0.50 -1.46
C PRO A 156 2.82 -0.24 0.03
N GLN A 157 1.93 0.50 0.70
CA GLN A 157 2.16 1.04 2.04
C GLN A 157 0.89 0.94 2.89
N LEU A 158 1.12 0.86 4.19
CA LEU A 158 0.14 1.03 5.25
C LEU A 158 0.40 2.39 5.91
N ALA A 159 -0.65 3.08 6.32
CA ALA A 159 -0.56 4.31 7.09
C ALA A 159 -1.34 4.21 8.39
N TYR A 160 -0.93 4.98 9.39
CA TYR A 160 -1.69 5.20 10.62
C TYR A 160 -2.03 6.67 10.73
N VAL A 161 -3.33 6.97 10.70
CA VAL A 161 -3.83 8.31 10.39
C VAL A 161 -4.86 8.73 11.43
N VAL A 162 -4.67 9.92 12.02
CA VAL A 162 -5.64 10.54 12.93
C VAL A 162 -6.96 10.85 12.21
N GLU A 163 -8.08 10.70 12.91
CA GLU A 163 -9.44 10.93 12.37
C GLU A 163 -9.60 12.27 11.65
N GLU A 164 -8.98 13.33 12.18
CA GLU A 164 -9.06 14.69 11.64
C GLU A 164 -8.53 14.77 10.20
N ASN A 165 -7.55 13.92 9.83
CA ASN A 165 -6.94 13.91 8.51
C ASN A 165 -7.65 13.00 7.51
N ILE A 166 -8.77 12.39 7.90
CA ILE A 166 -9.51 11.43 7.09
C ILE A 166 -10.83 12.06 6.62
N GLU A 167 -11.16 11.83 5.35
CA GLU A 167 -12.48 12.06 4.76
C GLU A 167 -12.95 10.82 3.99
N LEU A 168 -14.25 10.67 3.77
CA LEU A 168 -14.78 9.56 2.98
C LEU A 168 -14.32 9.68 1.53
N GLY A 169 -13.84 8.57 1.00
CA GLY A 169 -13.45 8.41 -0.39
C GLY A 169 -14.41 7.52 -1.14
N GLU A 170 -14.11 7.28 -2.41
CA GLU A 170 -14.89 6.43 -3.28
C GLU A 170 -13.99 5.51 -4.12
N GLY A 171 -14.60 4.41 -4.56
CA GLY A 171 -13.98 3.47 -5.48
C GLY A 171 -13.13 2.40 -4.82
N ARG A 172 -12.88 1.34 -5.59
CA ARG A 172 -12.11 0.18 -5.13
C ARG A 172 -10.63 0.55 -4.96
N ILE A 173 -10.04 0.13 -3.85
CA ILE A 173 -8.63 0.21 -3.52
C ILE A 173 -7.86 -0.99 -4.10
N PHE A 174 -6.75 -0.70 -4.77
CA PHE A 174 -5.85 -1.70 -5.34
C PHE A 174 -4.61 -1.84 -4.47
N HIS A 175 -4.54 -2.91 -3.68
CA HIS A 175 -3.35 -3.21 -2.88
C HIS A 175 -3.29 -4.71 -2.54
N PRO A 176 -2.09 -5.35 -2.55
CA PRO A 176 -1.93 -6.79 -2.32
C PRO A 176 -2.53 -7.29 -1.00
N LEU A 177 -2.50 -6.46 0.04
CA LEU A 177 -3.01 -6.81 1.38
C LEU A 177 -4.54 -6.73 1.51
N VAL A 178 -5.27 -6.06 0.61
CA VAL A 178 -6.74 -5.89 0.72
C VAL A 178 -7.43 -7.25 0.84
N LYS A 179 -6.98 -8.23 0.04
CA LYS A 179 -7.54 -9.59 0.02
C LYS A 179 -7.36 -10.37 1.33
N ASN A 180 -6.47 -9.92 2.22
CA ASN A 180 -6.21 -10.57 3.51
C ASN A 180 -7.26 -10.17 4.56
N TYR A 181 -7.85 -8.98 4.43
CA TYR A 181 -8.81 -8.41 5.37
C TYR A 181 -10.25 -8.53 4.85
N PHE A 182 -10.47 -8.36 3.54
CA PHE A 182 -11.80 -8.25 2.95
C PHE A 182 -12.11 -9.36 1.94
N GLU A 183 -13.39 -9.75 1.87
CA GLU A 183 -13.91 -10.76 0.94
C GLU A 183 -14.43 -10.12 -0.34
N SER A 184 -15.16 -9.02 -0.22
CA SER A 184 -15.83 -8.35 -1.33
C SER A 184 -15.90 -6.83 -1.13
N PHE A 185 -16.26 -6.12 -2.19
CA PHE A 185 -16.51 -4.68 -2.19
C PHE A 185 -17.90 -4.46 -2.78
N ASP A 186 -18.78 -3.76 -2.06
CA ASP A 186 -20.18 -3.55 -2.45
C ASP A 186 -20.40 -2.32 -3.35
N GLY A 187 -19.32 -1.60 -3.67
CA GLY A 187 -19.33 -0.34 -4.42
C GLY A 187 -19.02 0.89 -3.57
N LYS A 188 -19.21 0.80 -2.24
CA LYS A 188 -18.93 1.88 -1.29
C LYS A 188 -18.08 1.43 -0.10
N HIS A 189 -18.28 0.21 0.37
CA HIS A 189 -17.71 -0.35 1.57
C HIS A 189 -17.20 -1.78 1.32
N TYR A 190 -16.17 -2.17 2.06
CA TYR A 190 -15.59 -3.51 1.98
C TYR A 190 -16.16 -4.45 3.04
N ILE A 191 -16.52 -5.65 2.64
CA ILE A 191 -17.01 -6.68 3.55
C ILE A 191 -15.84 -7.43 4.16
N SER A 192 -15.68 -7.30 5.48
CA SER A 192 -14.64 -7.95 6.27
C SER A 192 -14.75 -9.47 6.25
N ARG A 193 -13.59 -10.14 6.22
CA ARG A 193 -13.48 -11.58 6.43
C ARG A 193 -13.95 -11.98 7.84
N PRO A 194 -14.37 -13.25 8.04
CA PRO A 194 -14.84 -13.74 9.35
C PRO A 194 -13.87 -13.45 10.49
N TRP A 195 -12.56 -13.61 10.28
CA TRP A 195 -11.58 -13.35 11.32
C TRP A 195 -11.51 -11.87 11.72
N HIS A 196 -11.62 -10.97 10.73
CA HIS A 196 -11.52 -9.52 10.92
C HIS A 196 -12.81 -8.98 11.54
N LYS A 197 -13.96 -9.53 11.14
CA LYS A 197 -15.26 -9.26 11.77
C LYS A 197 -15.33 -9.71 13.23
N ARG A 198 -14.58 -10.73 13.66
CA ARG A 198 -14.47 -11.07 15.09
C ARG A 198 -13.74 -9.99 15.90
N VAL A 199 -12.80 -9.28 15.27
CA VAL A 199 -12.08 -8.16 15.90
C VAL A 199 -12.93 -6.89 15.90
N TYR A 200 -13.68 -6.64 14.83
CA TYR A 200 -14.56 -5.48 14.67
C TYR A 200 -16.02 -5.92 14.40
N PRO A 201 -16.73 -6.44 15.42
CA PRO A 201 -18.06 -7.04 15.21
C PRO A 201 -19.17 -6.04 14.90
N ASN A 202 -18.96 -4.76 15.23
CA ASN A 202 -19.94 -3.68 15.13
C ASN A 202 -19.68 -2.71 13.96
N ASP A 203 -18.74 -3.06 13.08
CA ASP A 203 -18.37 -2.28 11.89
C ASP A 203 -19.13 -2.78 10.65
#